data_AF-A0A1G4J7M4-F1
#
_entry.id   AF-A0A1G4J7M4-F1
#
_cell.length_a   1.000
_cell.length_b   1.000
_cell.length_c   1.000
_cell.angle_alpha   90.00
_cell.angle_beta   90.00
_cell.angle_gamma   90.00
#
_symmetry.space_group_name_H-M   'P 1'
#
loop_
_entity.id
_entity.type
_entity.pdbx_description
1 polymer ?
#
loop_
_entity_poly.entity_id
_entity_poly.type
_entity_poly.pdbx_seq_one_letter_code
_entity_poly.pdbx_strand_id
1 'polypeptide(L)'
;MGLLSSVNITFFRVGFLAFLAFACLKDVNIILSNASFLMFTKAMNLPALVMPSYSAQLGLFAVVFSLMALQDFIPLLERNTTYFESIVSLRLFFFFAITAYGYCVSGNLFLHNNAVVIYGACEIWINFLIFTALRDEKNERFKVANRVVLEDEPEVLEPLTEQEGAELDARAEELGSSSDEE
;
A
#
# COMPACT_ATOMS: atom_id res chain seq x y z
N MET A 1 -13.56 9.80 9.00
CA MET A 1 -13.72 9.40 7.58
C MET A 1 -12.93 10.36 6.72
N GLY A 2 -11.63 10.10 6.56
CA GLY A 2 -10.72 10.96 5.81
C GLY A 2 -10.88 10.77 4.31
N LEU A 3 -10.63 11.83 3.53
CA LEU A 3 -10.61 11.83 2.06
C LEU A 3 -9.69 10.74 1.46
N LEU A 4 -8.72 10.25 2.23
CA LEU A 4 -7.80 9.17 1.91
C LEU A 4 -8.27 7.82 2.50
N SER A 5 -9.40 7.30 2.01
CA SER A 5 -9.77 5.90 2.30
C SER A 5 -9.13 4.96 1.28
N SER A 6 -8.77 3.75 1.72
CA SER A 6 -8.24 2.68 0.88
C SER A 6 -9.13 2.41 -0.36
N VAL A 7 -10.45 2.54 -0.18
CA VAL A 7 -11.46 2.38 -1.22
C VAL A 7 -11.30 3.43 -2.33
N ASN A 8 -11.15 4.71 -1.97
CA ASN A 8 -11.04 5.80 -2.93
C ASN A 8 -9.76 5.69 -3.76
N ILE A 9 -8.64 5.33 -3.12
CA ILE A 9 -7.34 5.19 -3.79
C ILE A 9 -7.38 3.96 -4.73
N THR A 10 -8.06 2.89 -4.31
CA THR A 10 -8.25 1.70 -5.16
C THR A 10 -9.15 2.01 -6.37
N PHE A 11 -10.23 2.78 -6.20
CA PHE A 11 -11.03 3.28 -7.33
C PHE A 11 -10.21 4.13 -8.29
N PHE A 12 -9.37 5.04 -7.77
CA PHE A 12 -8.46 5.83 -8.59
C PHE A 12 -7.52 4.92 -9.40
N ARG A 13 -6.97 3.85 -8.79
CA ARG A 13 -6.12 2.89 -9.49
C ARG A 13 -6.86 2.15 -10.61
N VAL A 14 -8.09 1.69 -10.36
CA VAL A 14 -8.92 1.04 -11.39
C VAL A 14 -9.20 2.01 -12.54
N GLY A 15 -9.51 3.27 -12.23
CA GLY A 15 -9.68 4.32 -13.23
C GLY A 15 -8.42 4.61 -14.04
N PHE A 16 -7.24 4.62 -13.40
CA PHE A 16 -5.95 4.78 -14.05
C PHE A 16 -5.67 3.62 -15.03
N LEU A 17 -5.89 2.36 -14.62
CA LEU A 17 -5.73 1.20 -15.49
C LEU A 17 -6.73 1.18 -16.66
N ALA A 18 -7.98 1.57 -16.42
CA ALA A 18 -8.98 1.72 -17.46
C ALA A 18 -8.60 2.82 -18.46
N PHE A 19 -8.04 3.94 -17.99
CA PHE A 19 -7.52 4.99 -18.85
C PHE A 19 -6.33 4.51 -19.70
N LEU A 20 -5.39 3.75 -19.12
CA LEU A 20 -4.29 3.15 -19.87
C LEU A 20 -4.80 2.18 -20.95
N ALA A 21 -5.76 1.32 -20.62
CA ALA A 21 -6.37 0.42 -21.59
C ALA A 21 -7.03 1.20 -22.75
N PHE A 22 -7.75 2.28 -22.44
CA PHE A 22 -8.34 3.16 -23.44
C PHE A 22 -7.28 3.86 -24.31
N ALA A 23 -6.21 4.36 -23.71
CA ALA A 23 -5.11 5.00 -24.42
C ALA A 23 -4.41 4.02 -25.37
N CYS A 24 -4.21 2.76 -24.96
CA CYS A 24 -3.66 1.71 -25.82
C CYS A 24 -4.56 1.40 -27.03
N LEU A 25 -5.89 1.48 -26.89
CA LEU A 25 -6.83 1.24 -28.00
C LEU A 25 -6.95 2.43 -28.96
N LYS A 26 -6.87 3.65 -28.44
CA LYS A 26 -7.08 4.86 -29.24
C LYS A 26 -5.80 5.33 -29.91
N ASP A 27 -4.80 5.70 -29.11
CA ASP A 27 -3.49 6.12 -29.57
C ASP A 27 -2.54 6.21 -28.36
N VAL A 28 -1.51 5.37 -28.37
CA VAL A 28 -0.51 5.33 -27.29
C VAL A 28 0.31 6.63 -27.23
N ASN A 29 0.39 7.38 -28.33
CA ASN A 29 1.16 8.62 -28.39
C ASN A 29 0.60 9.70 -27.47
N ILE A 30 -0.67 9.62 -27.05
CA ILE A 30 -1.24 10.52 -26.04
C ILE A 30 -0.41 10.48 -24.73
N ILE A 31 0.17 9.32 -24.41
CA ILE A 31 1.00 9.12 -23.22
C ILE A 31 2.48 9.35 -23.57
N LEU A 32 2.98 8.73 -24.64
CA LEU A 32 4.42 8.75 -24.95
C LEU A 32 4.94 10.12 -25.41
N SER A 33 4.11 10.92 -26.07
CA SER A 33 4.50 12.27 -26.52
C SER A 33 4.35 13.35 -25.45
N ASN A 34 3.85 13.00 -24.25
CA ASN A 34 3.64 13.95 -23.18
C ASN A 34 4.98 14.52 -22.68
N ALA A 35 5.04 15.85 -22.48
CA ALA A 35 6.26 16.54 -22.05
C ALA A 35 6.82 16.00 -20.73
N SER A 36 5.97 15.66 -19.76
CA SER A 36 6.39 15.07 -18.49
C SER A 36 7.01 13.68 -18.67
N PHE A 37 6.43 12.87 -19.54
CA PHE A 37 6.93 11.52 -19.86
C PHE A 37 8.28 11.57 -20.56
N LEU A 38 8.45 12.51 -21.51
CA LEU A 38 9.72 12.75 -22.18
C LEU A 38 10.78 13.31 -21.24
N MET A 39 10.44 14.25 -20.35
CA MET A 39 11.37 14.76 -19.35
C MET A 39 11.86 13.65 -18.42
N PHE A 40 10.95 12.79 -17.94
CA PHE A 40 11.32 11.66 -17.09
C PHE A 40 12.23 10.67 -17.82
N THR A 41 11.91 10.37 -19.09
CA THR A 41 12.76 9.54 -19.96
C THR A 41 14.19 10.09 -20.07
N LYS A 42 14.33 11.40 -20.28
CA LYS A 42 15.63 12.07 -20.38
C LYS A 42 16.36 12.10 -19.03
N ALA A 43 15.64 12.35 -17.94
CA ALA A 43 16.22 12.39 -16.60
C ALA A 43 16.79 11.03 -16.16
N MET A 44 16.12 9.93 -16.51
CA MET A 44 16.60 8.56 -16.22
C MET A 44 17.49 7.95 -17.31
N ASN A 45 17.77 8.70 -18.38
CA ASN A 45 18.55 8.25 -19.52
C ASN A 45 18.05 6.91 -20.10
N LEU A 46 16.73 6.76 -20.21
CA LEU A 46 16.09 5.56 -20.73
C LEU A 46 15.88 5.65 -22.25
N PRO A 47 15.94 4.53 -22.98
CA PRO A 47 15.55 4.51 -24.38
C PRO A 47 14.05 4.81 -24.49
N ALA A 48 13.72 5.77 -25.35
CA ALA A 48 12.33 6.12 -25.59
C ALA A 48 11.67 5.07 -26.47
N LEU A 49 10.58 4.47 -25.99
CA LEU A 49 9.74 3.63 -26.83
C LEU A 49 9.16 4.46 -27.97
N VAL A 50 9.23 3.95 -29.18
CA VAL A 50 8.49 4.48 -30.32
C VAL A 50 7.72 3.31 -30.91
N MET A 51 6.40 3.38 -30.86
CA MET A 51 5.52 2.35 -31.42
C MET A 51 4.58 2.97 -32.44
N PRO A 52 4.25 2.24 -33.53
CA PRO A 52 3.21 2.66 -34.44
C PRO A 52 1.85 2.65 -33.72
N SER A 53 1.00 3.65 -34.01
CA SER A 53 -0.32 3.81 -33.37
C SER A 53 -1.23 2.60 -33.55
N TYR A 54 -1.00 1.80 -34.60
CA TYR A 54 -1.72 0.56 -34.87
C TYR A 54 -0.75 -0.63 -34.80
N SER A 55 -0.74 -1.33 -33.67
CA SER A 55 -0.02 -2.58 -33.48
C SER A 55 -0.90 -3.59 -32.76
N ALA A 56 -0.85 -4.86 -33.16
CA ALA A 56 -1.57 -5.94 -32.47
C ALA A 56 -1.15 -6.08 -30.99
N GLN A 57 0.10 -5.72 -30.67
CA GLN A 57 0.63 -5.75 -29.31
C GLN A 57 -0.08 -4.75 -28.38
N LEU A 58 -0.47 -3.57 -28.91
CA LEU A 58 -1.22 -2.56 -28.15
C LEU A 58 -2.61 -3.08 -27.74
N GLY A 59 -3.28 -3.80 -28.63
CA GLY A 59 -4.56 -4.45 -28.34
C GLY A 59 -4.44 -5.50 -27.24
N LEU A 60 -3.36 -6.30 -27.26
CA LEU A 60 -3.09 -7.28 -26.20
C LEU A 60 -2.84 -6.60 -24.84
N PHE A 61 -2.04 -5.54 -24.80
CA PHE A 61 -1.82 -4.77 -23.57
C PHE A 61 -3.10 -4.11 -23.05
N ALA A 62 -3.97 -3.61 -23.93
CA ALA A 62 -5.26 -3.07 -23.53
C ALA A 62 -6.13 -4.11 -22.82
N VAL A 63 -6.21 -5.34 -23.38
CA VAL A 63 -6.95 -6.45 -22.75
C VAL A 63 -6.35 -6.81 -21.39
N VAL A 64 -5.02 -6.90 -21.29
CA VAL A 64 -4.34 -7.18 -20.01
C VAL A 64 -4.65 -6.10 -18.97
N PHE A 65 -4.54 -4.82 -19.32
CA PHE A 65 -4.86 -3.73 -18.39
C PHE A 65 -6.33 -3.72 -17.99
N SER A 66 -7.26 -4.03 -18.91
CA SER A 66 -8.67 -4.17 -18.56
C SER A 66 -8.93 -5.34 -17.61
N LEU A 67 -8.27 -6.49 -17.81
CA LEU A 67 -8.37 -7.63 -16.88
C LEU A 67 -7.79 -7.30 -15.51
N MET A 68 -6.65 -6.59 -15.46
CA MET A 68 -6.08 -6.12 -14.20
C MET A 68 -7.01 -5.12 -13.48
N ALA A 69 -7.65 -4.21 -14.22
CA ALA A 69 -8.64 -3.30 -13.65
C ALA A 69 -9.85 -4.07 -13.08
N LEU A 70 -10.33 -5.11 -13.79
CA LEU A 70 -11.45 -5.93 -13.36
C LEU A 70 -11.12 -6.78 -12.13
N GLN A 71 -9.91 -7.33 -12.06
CA GLN A 71 -9.39 -8.09 -10.91
C GLN A 71 -9.49 -7.29 -9.61
N ASP A 72 -9.27 -5.97 -9.68
CA ASP A 72 -9.34 -5.09 -8.51
C ASP A 72 -10.74 -4.49 -8.30
N PHE A 73 -11.53 -4.38 -9.36
CA PHE A 73 -12.91 -3.90 -9.29
C PHE A 73 -13.81 -4.89 -8.55
N ILE A 74 -13.69 -6.20 -8.79
CA ILE A 74 -14.57 -7.22 -8.18
C ILE A 74 -14.46 -7.22 -6.64
N PRO A 75 -13.26 -7.32 -6.03
CA PRO A 75 -13.11 -7.32 -4.56
C PRO A 75 -13.50 -5.98 -3.93
N LEU A 76 -13.44 -4.89 -4.70
CA LEU A 76 -13.87 -3.56 -4.27
C LEU A 76 -15.39 -3.48 -4.10
N LEU A 77 -16.15 -4.15 -4.98
CA LEU A 77 -17.61 -4.28 -4.85
C LEU A 77 -18.00 -5.09 -3.62
N GLU A 78 -17.22 -6.14 -3.31
CA GLU A 78 -17.44 -6.98 -2.12
C GLU A 78 -16.94 -6.33 -0.82
N ARG A 79 -16.22 -5.20 -0.90
CA ARG A 79 -15.54 -4.54 0.24
C ARG A 79 -14.65 -5.51 1.04
N ASN A 80 -13.98 -6.43 0.36
CA ASN A 80 -13.14 -7.44 0.99
C ASN A 80 -11.77 -6.85 1.40
N THR A 81 -11.67 -6.33 2.63
CA THR A 81 -10.44 -5.69 3.12
C THR A 81 -9.28 -6.66 3.32
N THR A 82 -9.56 -7.92 3.67
CA THR A 82 -8.53 -8.95 3.88
C THR A 82 -7.80 -9.31 2.58
N TYR A 83 -8.53 -9.31 1.46
CA TYR A 83 -7.94 -9.50 0.14
C TYR A 83 -6.93 -8.39 -0.17
N PHE A 84 -7.33 -7.13 0.03
CA PHE A 84 -6.48 -5.98 -0.26
C PHE A 84 -5.22 -5.93 0.62
N GLU A 85 -5.32 -6.30 1.90
CA GLU A 85 -4.14 -6.35 2.78
C GLU A 85 -3.04 -7.28 2.25
N SER A 86 -3.41 -8.45 1.73
CA SER A 86 -2.43 -9.44 1.27
C SER A 86 -1.93 -9.15 -0.14
N ILE A 87 -2.84 -8.83 -1.07
CA ILE A 87 -2.50 -8.69 -2.48
C ILE A 87 -1.69 -7.42 -2.74
N VAL A 88 -1.96 -6.32 -2.03
CA VAL A 88 -1.32 -5.01 -2.28
C VAL A 88 0.16 -5.07 -1.92
N SER A 89 0.53 -5.68 -0.80
CA SER A 89 1.93 -5.84 -0.41
C SER A 89 2.71 -6.71 -1.40
N LEU A 90 2.13 -7.83 -1.83
CA LEU A 90 2.76 -8.71 -2.82
C LEU A 90 2.92 -8.01 -4.17
N ARG A 91 1.90 -7.27 -4.60
CA ARG A 91 1.92 -6.50 -5.85
C ARG A 91 2.97 -5.40 -5.83
N LEU A 92 3.08 -4.67 -4.72
CA LEU A 92 4.10 -3.65 -4.53
C LEU A 92 5.50 -4.25 -4.63
N PHE A 93 5.75 -5.38 -3.97
CA PHE A 93 7.02 -6.09 -4.06
C PHE A 93 7.33 -6.51 -5.51
N PHE A 94 6.36 -7.06 -6.23
CA PHE A 94 6.55 -7.50 -7.61
C PHE A 94 6.85 -6.35 -8.57
N PHE A 95 6.08 -5.26 -8.51
CA PHE A 95 6.34 -4.08 -9.36
C PHE A 95 7.65 -3.39 -8.98
N PHE A 96 8.01 -3.36 -7.70
CA PHE A 96 9.31 -2.88 -7.26
C PHE A 96 10.45 -3.70 -7.86
N ALA A 97 10.36 -5.04 -7.77
CA ALA A 97 11.35 -5.94 -8.35
C ALA A 97 11.47 -5.80 -9.87
N ILE A 98 10.36 -5.73 -10.60
CA ILE A 98 10.36 -5.53 -12.06
C ILE A 98 10.97 -4.18 -12.43
N THR A 99 10.59 -3.11 -11.73
CA THR A 99 11.08 -1.76 -12.04
C THR A 99 12.57 -1.66 -11.75
N ALA A 100 13.03 -2.19 -10.62
CA ALA A 100 14.45 -2.24 -10.26
C ALA A 100 15.25 -3.08 -11.27
N TYR A 101 14.74 -4.24 -11.66
CA TYR A 101 15.38 -5.10 -12.65
C TYR A 101 15.45 -4.44 -14.03
N GLY A 102 14.34 -3.86 -14.49
CA GLY A 102 14.26 -3.13 -15.76
C GLY A 102 15.18 -1.90 -15.80
N TYR A 103 15.40 -1.25 -14.66
CA TYR A 103 16.33 -0.13 -14.55
C TYR A 103 17.81 -0.58 -14.55
N CYS A 104 18.16 -1.57 -13.72
CA CYS A 104 19.56 -1.99 -13.52
C CYS A 104 20.11 -2.84 -14.69
N VAL A 105 19.28 -3.59 -15.41
CA VAL A 105 19.73 -4.51 -16.46
C VAL A 105 19.52 -3.89 -17.84
N SER A 106 20.44 -3.00 -18.21
CA SER A 106 20.42 -2.30 -19.52
C SER A 106 20.64 -3.23 -20.72
N GLY A 107 21.06 -4.49 -20.50
CA GLY A 107 21.32 -5.47 -21.56
C GLY A 107 20.07 -6.09 -22.20
N ASN A 108 18.89 -5.93 -21.60
CA ASN A 108 17.65 -6.51 -22.12
C ASN A 108 16.69 -5.41 -22.58
N LEU A 109 16.75 -5.05 -23.87
CA LEU A 109 15.96 -3.94 -24.46
C LEU A 109 14.44 -4.11 -24.29
N PHE A 110 13.95 -5.33 -24.07
CA PHE A 110 12.52 -5.57 -23.90
C PHE A 110 11.98 -5.06 -22.56
N LEU A 111 12.81 -5.05 -21.51
CA LEU A 111 12.42 -4.59 -20.16
C LEU A 111 13.02 -3.22 -19.82
N HIS A 112 14.18 -2.89 -20.40
CA HIS A 112 14.83 -1.60 -20.23
C HIS A 112 14.22 -0.55 -21.16
N ASN A 113 13.04 -0.06 -20.79
CA ASN A 113 12.26 0.85 -21.61
C ASN A 113 11.59 1.93 -20.75
N ASN A 114 11.50 3.16 -21.26
CA ASN A 114 10.86 4.27 -20.56
C ASN A 114 9.43 3.96 -20.12
N ALA A 115 8.63 3.30 -20.96
CA ALA A 115 7.25 2.95 -20.64
C ALA A 115 7.14 1.99 -19.47
N VAL A 116 7.99 0.96 -19.42
CA VAL A 116 7.98 -0.04 -18.34
C VAL A 116 8.42 0.58 -17.01
N VAL A 117 9.48 1.40 -17.03
CA VAL A 117 10.00 2.04 -15.81
C VAL A 117 9.03 3.09 -15.27
N ILE A 118 8.45 3.92 -16.15
CA ILE A 118 7.48 4.95 -15.74
C ILE A 118 6.20 4.30 -15.22
N TYR A 119 5.65 3.31 -15.94
CA TYR A 119 4.48 2.57 -15.49
C TYR A 119 4.74 1.88 -14.15
N GLY A 120 5.89 1.21 -14.01
CA GLY A 120 6.31 0.57 -12.77
C GLY A 120 6.44 1.55 -11.61
N ALA A 121 7.04 2.73 -11.83
CA ALA A 121 7.12 3.78 -10.82
C ALA A 121 5.73 4.29 -10.40
N CYS A 122 4.80 4.50 -11.35
CA CYS A 122 3.42 4.86 -11.06
C CYS A 122 2.70 3.78 -10.25
N GLU A 123 2.84 2.50 -10.62
CA GLU A 123 2.25 1.39 -9.86
C GLU A 123 2.84 1.30 -8.45
N ILE A 124 4.16 1.44 -8.27
CA ILE A 124 4.78 1.47 -6.94
C ILE A 124 4.17 2.59 -6.10
N TRP A 125 4.05 3.80 -6.66
CA TRP A 125 3.49 4.95 -5.95
C TRP A 125 2.04 4.73 -5.52
N ILE A 126 1.18 4.27 -6.45
CA ILE A 126 -0.23 4.04 -6.14
C ILE A 126 -0.39 2.90 -5.13
N ASN A 127 0.30 1.77 -5.32
CA ASN A 127 0.23 0.65 -4.37
C ASN A 127 0.77 1.04 -2.99
N PHE A 128 1.77 1.91 -2.92
CA PHE A 128 2.30 2.43 -1.66
C PHE A 128 1.25 3.29 -0.91
N LEU A 129 0.51 4.13 -1.64
CA LEU A 129 -0.59 4.91 -1.06
C LEU A 129 -1.73 4.00 -0.57
N ILE A 130 -2.10 2.97 -1.34
CA ILE A 130 -3.12 1.99 -0.92
C ILE A 130 -2.65 1.24 0.33
N PHE A 131 -1.39 0.80 0.37
CA PHE A 131 -0.81 0.11 1.51
C PHE A 131 -0.82 0.97 2.77
N THR A 132 -0.46 2.25 2.64
CA THR A 132 -0.47 3.20 3.76
C THR A 132 -1.89 3.42 4.29
N ALA A 133 -2.86 3.65 3.40
CA ALA A 133 -4.26 3.81 3.80
C ALA A 133 -4.85 2.55 4.45
N LEU A 134 -4.52 1.36 3.93
CA LEU A 134 -4.92 0.08 4.55
C LEU A 134 -4.31 -0.09 5.94
N ARG A 135 -3.03 0.27 6.10
CA ARG A 135 -2.35 0.20 7.39
C ARG A 135 -2.98 1.14 8.42
N ASP A 136 -3.33 2.35 8.01
CA ASP A 136 -4.01 3.33 8.86
C ASP A 136 -5.40 2.84 9.26
N GLU A 137 -6.20 2.36 8.31
CA GLU A 137 -7.53 1.78 8.57
C GLU A 137 -7.44 0.56 9.50
N LYS A 138 -6.43 -0.29 9.33
CA LYS A 138 -6.17 -1.44 10.20
C LYS A 138 -5.78 -1.00 11.61
N ASN A 139 -4.93 0.01 11.74
CA ASN A 139 -4.54 0.58 13.03
C ASN A 139 -5.74 1.21 13.75
N GLU A 140 -6.61 1.92 13.03
CA GLU A 140 -7.86 2.45 13.58
C GLU A 140 -8.78 1.31 14.07
N ARG A 141 -8.93 0.23 13.28
CA ARG A 141 -9.70 -0.96 13.69
C ARG A 141 -9.13 -1.61 14.95
N PHE A 142 -7.81 -1.75 15.05
CA PHE A 142 -7.17 -2.29 16.26
C PHE A 142 -7.38 -1.39 17.47
N LYS A 143 -7.29 -0.06 17.31
CA LYS A 143 -7.59 0.88 18.38
C LYS A 143 -9.02 0.76 18.86
N VAL A 144 -10.00 0.67 17.95
CA VAL A 144 -11.41 0.50 18.30
C VAL A 144 -11.65 -0.86 18.98
N ALA A 145 -11.09 -1.94 18.44
CA ALA A 145 -11.23 -3.29 19.01
C ALA A 145 -10.61 -3.41 20.41
N ASN A 146 -9.40 -2.87 20.61
CA ASN A 146 -8.76 -2.86 21.93
C ASN A 146 -9.42 -1.87 22.89
N ARG A 147 -10.00 -0.77 22.40
CA ARG A 147 -10.74 0.19 23.25
C ARG A 147 -12.04 -0.40 23.80
N VAL A 148 -12.69 -1.33 23.07
CA VAL A 148 -13.85 -2.07 23.60
C VAL A 148 -13.44 -3.13 24.64
N VAL A 149 -12.21 -3.63 24.59
CA VAL A 149 -11.66 -4.52 25.64
C VAL A 149 -11.23 -3.74 26.89
N LEU A 150 -11.04 -2.42 26.77
CA LEU A 150 -10.61 -1.50 27.85
C LEU A 150 -11.76 -0.65 28.43
N GLU A 151 -13.03 -0.97 28.13
CA GLU A 151 -14.17 -0.30 28.77
C GLU A 151 -14.54 -0.87 30.15
N ASP A 152 -13.83 -1.91 30.64
CA ASP A 152 -13.98 -2.40 32.02
C ASP A 152 -12.86 -1.98 33.00
N GLU A 153 -11.78 -1.30 32.60
CA GLU A 153 -10.87 -0.66 33.57
C GLU A 153 -10.18 0.59 32.98
N PRO A 154 -10.48 1.79 33.52
CA PRO A 154 -9.62 2.94 33.36
C PRO A 154 -8.60 2.95 34.49
N GLU A 155 -7.51 2.21 34.36
CA GLU A 155 -6.33 2.46 35.19
C GLU A 155 -5.10 2.50 34.31
N VAL A 156 -4.68 3.73 34.02
CA VAL A 156 -3.29 4.03 33.71
C VAL A 156 -2.51 3.61 34.96
N LEU A 157 -2.12 2.34 35.04
CA LEU A 157 -1.15 1.88 36.01
C LEU A 157 0.19 2.47 35.58
N GLU A 158 0.48 3.68 36.09
CA GLU A 158 1.87 4.08 36.27
C GLU A 158 2.56 2.95 37.05
N PRO A 159 3.71 2.44 36.59
CA PRO A 159 4.41 1.40 37.32
C PRO A 159 4.76 1.97 38.70
N LEU A 160 4.23 1.34 39.76
CA LEU A 160 4.52 1.68 41.15
C LEU A 160 6.03 1.86 41.31
N THR A 161 6.44 3.06 41.71
CA THR A 161 7.85 3.30 42.03
C THR A 161 8.23 2.38 43.19
N GLU A 162 9.45 1.83 43.16
CA GLU A 162 9.94 0.83 44.13
C GLU A 162 9.78 1.25 45.62
N GLN A 163 9.58 2.55 45.89
CA GLN A 163 9.28 3.07 47.22
C GLN A 163 7.87 2.74 47.74
N GLU A 164 6.84 2.79 46.90
CA GLU A 164 5.46 2.50 47.36
C GLU A 164 5.22 1.01 47.57
N GLY A 165 5.93 0.14 46.82
CA GLY A 165 5.93 -1.30 47.05
C GLY A 165 6.59 -1.68 48.38
N ALA A 166 7.69 -1.03 48.74
CA ALA A 166 8.38 -1.26 50.00
C ALA A 166 7.58 -0.79 51.22
N GLU A 167 6.81 0.29 51.11
CA GLU A 167 5.93 0.76 52.19
C GLU A 167 4.72 -0.16 52.41
N LEU A 168 4.20 -0.78 51.34
CA LEU A 168 3.11 -1.77 51.43
C LEU A 168 3.58 -3.10 52.04
N ASP A 169 4.78 -3.57 51.69
CA ASP A 169 5.37 -4.78 52.28
C ASP A 169 5.71 -4.57 53.77
N ALA A 170 6.28 -3.41 54.14
CA ALA A 170 6.55 -3.08 55.55
C ALA A 170 5.27 -3.02 56.39
N ARG A 171 4.17 -2.50 55.83
CA ARG A 171 2.88 -2.44 56.50
C ARG A 171 2.21 -3.82 56.62
N ALA A 172 2.47 -4.74 55.70
CA ALA A 172 2.01 -6.11 55.76
C ALA A 172 2.75 -6.94 56.83
N GLU A 173 4.05 -6.69 57.03
CA GLU A 173 4.83 -7.33 58.10
C GLU A 173 4.38 -6.89 59.51
N GLU A 174 4.03 -5.61 59.71
CA GLU A 174 3.51 -5.13 61.01
C GLU A 174 2.17 -5.79 61.39
N LEU A 175 1.30 -6.03 60.42
CA LEU A 175 -0.01 -6.68 60.64
C LEU A 175 0.10 -8.20 60.91
N GLY A 176 1.18 -8.85 60.46
CA GLY A 176 1.41 -10.29 60.66
C GLY A 176 1.99 -10.66 62.03
N SER A 177 2.53 -9.70 62.80
CA SER A 177 3.14 -9.97 64.11
C SER A 177 2.20 -9.83 65.31
N SER A 178 1.00 -9.26 65.12
CA SER A 178 0.05 -9.00 66.22
C SER A 178 -1.00 -10.10 66.43
N SER A 179 -0.95 -11.20 65.66
CA SER A 179 -1.93 -12.30 65.75
C SER A 179 -1.50 -13.51 66.57
N ASP A 180 -0.30 -13.50 67.18
CA ASP A 180 0.28 -14.67 67.89
C ASP A 180 0.47 -14.50 69.41
N GLU A 181 -0.14 -13.50 70.07
CA GLU A 181 -0.18 -13.41 71.54
C GLU A 181 -1.60 -13.14 72.07
N GLU A 182 -2.45 -14.17 72.09
CA GLU A 182 -3.51 -14.36 73.10
C GLU A 182 -3.40 -15.76 73.73
#